data_AF-A0AA38CJZ2-F1
#
_entry.id   AF-A0AA38CJZ2-F1
#
_cell.length_a   1.000
_cell.length_b   1.000
_cell.length_c   1.000
_cell.angle_alpha   90.00
_cell.angle_beta   90.00
_cell.angle_gamma   90.00
#
_symmetry.space_group_name_H-M   'P 1'
#
loop_
_entity.id
_entity.type
_entity.pdbx_description
1 polymer ?
#
loop_
_entity_poly.entity_id
_entity_poly.type
_entity_poly.pdbx_seq_one_letter_code
_entity_poly.pdbx_strand_id
1 'polypeptide(L)'
;EWIVQVEPKFHEDADKLKILVPFEECIHIKSSNAKVVKVPEYILLTHSGNNFNVLVDPTSLSEGVHYFEVYGIDCKAPLRGPLFR
;
A
#
# COMPACT_ATOMS: atom_id res chain seq x y z
N GLU A 1 -8.97 11.39 8.35
CA GLU A 1 -7.80 10.51 8.36
C GLU A 1 -8.30 9.08 8.48
N TRP A 2 -7.72 8.15 7.72
CA TRP A 2 -8.10 6.74 7.71
C TRP A 2 -6.87 5.87 7.93
N ILE A 3 -6.98 4.83 8.73
CA ILE A 3 -5.94 3.82 8.91
C ILE A 3 -6.28 2.64 8.01
N VAL A 4 -5.36 2.30 7.10
CA VAL A 4 -5.47 1.13 6.21
C VAL A 4 -4.43 0.10 6.65
N GLN A 5 -4.86 -1.16 6.72
CA GLN A 5 -4.02 -2.31 7.04
C GLN A 5 -3.80 -3.15 5.80
N VAL A 6 -2.53 -3.49 5.54
CA VAL A 6 -2.14 -4.39 4.45
C VAL A 6 -1.44 -5.59 5.06
N GLU A 7 -1.91 -6.78 4.69
CA GLU A 7 -1.35 -8.05 5.15
C GLU A 7 -0.96 -8.91 3.96
N PRO A 8 0.29 -9.42 3.93
CA PRO A 8 0.67 -10.41 2.93
C PRO A 8 -0.07 -11.72 3.20
N LYS A 9 -0.61 -12.33 2.13
CA LYS A 9 -1.15 -13.69 2.18
C LYS A 9 -0.14 -14.65 1.56
N PHE A 10 0.34 -15.57 2.38
CA PHE A 10 1.25 -16.63 1.95
C PHE A 10 0.47 -17.85 1.51
N HIS A 11 1.04 -18.64 0.59
CA HIS A 11 0.51 -19.96 0.26
C HIS A 11 0.48 -20.85 1.51
N GLU A 12 -0.51 -21.74 1.61
CA GLU A 12 -0.71 -22.59 2.80
C GLU A 12 0.51 -23.47 3.12
N ASP A 13 1.20 -23.92 2.07
CA ASP A 13 2.42 -24.75 2.15
C ASP A 13 3.73 -23.94 2.36
N ALA A 14 3.65 -22.63 2.57
CA ALA A 14 4.85 -21.82 2.76
C ALA A 14 5.57 -22.15 4.08
N ASP A 15 6.88 -22.39 4.00
CA ASP A 15 7.72 -22.65 5.18
C ASP A 15 7.77 -21.42 6.09
N LYS A 16 7.30 -21.57 7.34
CA LYS A 16 7.23 -20.47 8.31
C LYS A 16 8.60 -19.86 8.60
N LEU A 17 9.61 -20.70 8.80
CA LEU A 17 10.93 -20.25 9.24
C LEU A 17 11.76 -19.69 8.09
N LYS A 18 11.59 -20.24 6.88
CA LYS A 18 12.36 -19.84 5.70
C LYS A 18 11.71 -18.76 4.84
N ILE A 19 10.38 -18.64 4.88
CA ILE A 19 9.64 -17.70 4.02
C ILE A 19 8.97 -16.62 4.87
N LEU A 20 8.11 -16.99 5.82
CA LEU A 20 7.30 -15.99 6.56
C LEU A 20 8.16 -15.15 7.50
N VAL A 21 8.93 -15.79 8.37
CA VAL A 21 9.78 -15.08 9.35
C VAL A 21 10.72 -14.06 8.70
N PRO A 22 11.44 -14.38 7.61
CA PRO A 22 12.31 -13.41 6.93
C PRO A 22 11.58 -12.53 5.90
N PHE A 23 10.26 -12.66 5.73
CA PHE A 23 9.53 -11.83 4.77
C PHE A 23 9.56 -10.36 5.20
N GLU A 24 10.15 -9.54 4.35
CA GLU A 24 10.24 -8.10 4.50
C GLU A 24 10.34 -7.47 3.11
N GLU A 25 9.35 -6.65 2.76
CA GLU A 25 9.34 -5.93 1.49
C GLU A 25 9.14 -4.43 1.68
N CYS A 26 9.94 -3.64 0.97
CA CYS A 26 9.78 -2.19 0.90
C CYS A 26 8.78 -1.88 -0.22
N ILE A 27 7.65 -1.28 0.16
CA ILE A 27 6.56 -0.96 -0.77
C ILE A 27 6.49 0.56 -0.91
N HIS A 28 6.58 1.06 -2.14
CA HIS A 28 6.30 2.45 -2.46
C HIS A 28 4.79 2.62 -2.59
N ILE A 29 4.19 3.45 -1.72
CA ILE A 29 2.75 3.75 -1.75
C ILE A 29 2.52 5.00 -2.60
N LYS A 30 1.67 4.87 -3.62
CA LYS A 30 1.35 5.95 -4.54
C LYS A 30 -0.13 6.26 -4.51
N SER A 31 -0.45 7.52 -4.71
CA SER A 31 -1.81 7.98 -4.99
C SER A 31 -1.93 8.45 -6.44
N SER A 32 -3.08 8.21 -7.07
CA SER A 32 -3.39 8.80 -8.38
C SER A 32 -3.45 10.33 -8.34
N ASN A 33 -3.73 10.95 -7.17
CA ASN A 33 -3.66 12.39 -6.97
C ASN A 33 -3.27 12.77 -5.53
N ALA A 34 -1.98 13.06 -5.34
CA ALA A 34 -1.41 13.43 -4.04
C ALA A 34 -1.92 14.76 -3.44
N LYS A 35 -2.63 15.60 -4.23
CA LYS A 35 -3.26 16.82 -3.68
C LYS A 35 -4.52 16.49 -2.90
N VAL A 36 -5.26 15.47 -3.34
CA VAL A 36 -6.54 15.06 -2.75
C VAL A 36 -6.34 13.89 -1.80
N VAL A 37 -5.54 12.89 -2.16
CA VAL A 37 -5.31 11.70 -1.33
C VAL A 37 -3.82 11.62 -0.99
N LYS A 38 -3.49 11.95 0.26
CA LYS A 38 -2.13 11.94 0.79
C LYS A 38 -1.87 10.62 1.50
N VAL A 39 -0.71 10.05 1.24
CA VAL A 39 -0.23 8.76 1.73
C VAL A 39 1.25 8.89 2.08
N PRO A 40 1.82 8.03 2.95
CA PRO A 40 3.26 7.97 3.08
C PRO A 40 3.91 7.53 1.77
N GLU A 41 5.18 7.84 1.57
CA GLU A 41 5.89 7.44 0.35
C GLU A 41 6.26 5.95 0.36
N TYR A 42 6.61 5.42 1.54
CA TYR A 42 7.03 4.03 1.71
C TYR A 42 6.44 3.40 2.97
N ILE A 43 6.22 2.09 2.91
CA ILE A 43 5.97 1.24 4.07
C ILE A 43 6.90 0.02 4.01
N LEU A 44 7.24 -0.52 5.18
CA LEU A 44 7.93 -1.80 5.29
C LEU A 44 6.91 -2.89 5.63
N LEU A 45 6.65 -3.80 4.70
CA LEU A 45 5.67 -4.87 4.87
C LEU A 45 6.36 -6.13 5.39
N THR A 46 6.04 -6.54 6.61
CA THR A 46 6.49 -7.80 7.21
C THR A 46 5.37 -8.86 7.12
N HIS A 47 5.65 -10.10 7.54
CA HIS A 47 4.64 -11.17 7.53
C HIS A 47 3.40 -10.90 8.39
N SER A 48 3.51 -10.01 9.39
CA SER A 48 2.38 -9.59 10.23
C SER A 48 1.56 -8.45 9.61
N GLY A 49 1.93 -7.98 8.43
CA GLY A 49 1.34 -6.79 7.81
C GLY A 49 1.88 -5.48 8.36
N ASN A 50 1.38 -4.37 7.83
CA ASN A 50 1.66 -3.03 8.30
C ASN A 50 0.46 -2.11 8.04
N ASN A 51 0.38 -1.03 8.83
CA ASN A 51 -0.66 -0.03 8.74
C ASN A 51 -0.10 1.29 8.24
N PHE A 52 -0.91 2.04 7.50
CA PHE A 52 -0.58 3.41 7.14
C PHE A 52 -1.79 4.32 7.09
N ASN A 53 -1.52 5.61 7.24
CA ASN A 53 -2.56 6.64 7.21
C ASN A 53 -2.81 7.11 5.78
N VAL A 54 -4.08 7.29 5.46
CA VAL A 54 -4.57 7.93 4.25
C VAL A 54 -5.33 9.19 4.64
N LEU A 55 -4.88 10.34 4.14
CA LEU A 55 -5.54 11.62 4.35
C LEU A 55 -6.27 12.02 3.07
N VAL A 56 -7.57 12.32 3.17
CA VAL A 56 -8.37 12.80 2.04
C VAL A 56 -8.74 14.26 2.26
N ASP A 57 -8.34 15.11 1.33
CA ASP A 57 -8.61 16.54 1.29
C ASP A 57 -9.49 16.88 0.07
N PRO A 58 -10.82 16.93 0.24
CA PRO A 58 -11.76 17.17 -0.85
C PRO A 58 -11.95 18.66 -1.19
N THR A 59 -11.24 19.57 -0.51
CA THR A 59 -11.51 21.03 -0.61
C THR A 59 -11.33 21.62 -2.01
N SER A 60 -10.55 20.96 -2.86
CA SER A 60 -10.29 21.38 -4.24
C SER A 60 -11.21 20.72 -5.27
N LEU A 61 -12.16 19.87 -4.83
CA LEU A 61 -13.06 19.14 -5.72
C LEU A 61 -14.33 19.94 -6.00
N SER A 62 -14.75 19.95 -7.27
CA SER A 62 -16.06 20.46 -7.67
C SER A 62 -17.18 19.47 -7.30
N GLU A 63 -18.43 19.91 -7.42
CA GLU A 63 -19.57 18.99 -7.33
C GLU A 63 -19.42 17.84 -8.36
N GLY A 64 -19.81 16.63 -7.95
CA GLY A 64 -19.70 15.41 -8.74
C GLY A 64 -19.13 14.22 -7.98
N VAL A 65 -18.95 13.10 -8.68
CA VAL A 65 -18.32 11.88 -8.15
C VAL A 65 -16.87 11.85 -8.64
N HIS A 66 -15.93 11.78 -7.70
CA HIS A 66 -14.50 11.75 -7.98
C HIS A 66 -13.91 10.43 -7.48
N TYR A 67 -13.07 9.80 -8.30
CA TYR A 67 -12.41 8.53 -7.99
C TYR A 67 -10.90 8.72 -7.93
N PHE A 68 -10.29 8.19 -6.88
CA PHE A 68 -8.84 8.20 -6.66
C PHE A 68 -8.40 6.82 -6.17
N GLU A 69 -7.16 6.44 -6.53
CA GLU A 69 -6.57 5.15 -6.16
C GLU A 69 -5.37 5.38 -5.25
N VAL A 70 -5.16 4.43 -4.35
CA VAL A 70 -3.91 4.26 -3.60
C VAL A 70 -3.40 2.87 -3.90
N TYR A 71 -2.16 2.75 -4.37
CA TYR A 71 -1.61 1.46 -4.76
C TYR A 71 -0.16 1.31 -4.33
N GLY A 72 0.24 0.07 -4.06
CA GLY A 72 1.60 -0.28 -3.64
C GLY A 72 2.43 -0.86 -4.77
N ILE A 73 3.68 -0.42 -4.92
CA ILE A 73 4.65 -0.95 -5.88
C ILE A 73 5.85 -1.54 -5.13
N ASP A 74 6.30 -2.70 -5.57
CA ASP A 74 7.57 -3.31 -5.13
C ASP A 74 8.76 -2.41 -5.49
N CYS A 75 9.48 -1.90 -4.50
CA CYS A 75 10.65 -1.05 -4.72
C CYS A 75 11.78 -1.75 -5.48
N LYS A 76 11.93 -3.06 -5.32
CA LYS A 76 12.99 -3.85 -5.97
C LYS A 76 12.60 -4.27 -7.39
N ALA A 77 11.30 -4.38 -7.67
CA ALA A 77 10.79 -4.83 -8.96
C ALA A 77 9.57 -4.03 -9.46
N PRO A 78 9.73 -2.70 -9.71
CA PRO A 78 8.61 -1.83 -10.07
C PRO A 78 7.93 -2.20 -11.40
N LEU A 79 8.65 -2.91 -12.28
CA LEU A 79 8.14 -3.39 -13.58
C LEU A 79 7.02 -4.43 -13.44
N ARG A 80 6.83 -5.03 -12.26
CA ARG A 80 5.71 -5.95 -11.97
C ARG A 80 4.37 -5.21 -11.87
N GLY A 81 4.41 -3.88 -11.82
CA GLY A 81 3.23 -3.05 -11.61
C GLY A 81 2.74 -3.07 -10.16
N PRO A 82 1.51 -2.60 -9.92
CA PRO A 82 0.93 -2.55 -8.57
C PRO A 82 0.69 -3.94 -7.99
N LEU A 83 1.13 -4.15 -6.74
CA LEU A 83 0.87 -5.36 -5.98
C LEU A 83 -0.54 -5.40 -5.38
N PHE A 84 -1.09 -4.22 -5.04
CA PHE A 84 -2.44 -4.02 -4.53
C PHE A 84 -2.94 -2.61 -4.89
N ARG A 85 -4.27 -2.41 -4.81
CA ARG A 85 -4.98 -1.15 -5.05
C ARG A 85 -6.17 -1.05 -4.09
#